data_AF-A0A179FB87-F1
#
_entry.id   AF-A0A179FB87-F1
#
_cell.length_a   1.000
_cell.length_b   1.000
_cell.length_c   1.000
_cell.angle_alpha   90.00
_cell.angle_beta   90.00
_cell.angle_gamma   90.00
#
_symmetry.space_group_name_H-M   'P 1'
#
loop_
_entity.id
_entity.type
_entity.pdbx_description
1 polymer ?
#
loop_
_entity_poly.entity_id
_entity_poly.type
_entity_poly.pdbx_seq_one_letter_code
_entity_poly.pdbx_strand_id
1 'polypeptide(L)'
;MDSVEPNELPHWFAAYPPPTNLQSKTVTREDLRQWILKGEGKGQDFIIVDVRRDDHQGGTIKGAINLPAQTIYSAIPTLYALFKAAGVKKAIWTCTTSRKRGNWVAGWFADFITEMGDSNMESYALFEGLLGWAIAGKDFTDLMEDYDEEVWRRNHSSH
;
A
#
# COMPACT_ATOMS: atom_id res chain seq x y z
N MET A 1 25.43 -13.57 6.99
CA MET A 1 24.04 -13.74 7.47
C MET A 1 23.73 -12.44 8.17
N ASP A 2 23.31 -11.45 7.39
CA ASP A 2 23.10 -10.10 7.91
C ASP A 2 21.74 -10.08 8.59
N SER A 3 21.78 -10.00 9.92
CA SER A 3 20.63 -9.69 10.76
C SER A 3 20.17 -8.28 10.43
N VAL A 4 19.14 -8.16 9.60
CA VAL A 4 18.50 -6.87 9.29
C VAL A 4 17.71 -6.44 10.52
N GLU A 5 18.21 -5.41 11.21
CA GLU A 5 17.46 -4.58 12.15
C GLU A 5 16.10 -4.20 11.52
N PRO A 6 14.95 -4.46 12.16
CA PRO A 6 13.62 -4.28 11.55
C PRO A 6 13.26 -2.82 11.20
N ASN A 7 14.17 -1.88 11.45
CA ASN A 7 13.86 -0.48 11.62
C ASN A 7 14.77 0.50 10.87
N GLU A 8 15.37 0.11 9.76
CA GLU A 8 15.99 1.04 8.81
C GLU A 8 15.24 1.02 7.46
N LEU A 9 15.18 2.17 6.77
CA LEU A 9 14.72 2.19 5.39
C LEU A 9 15.67 1.30 4.58
N PRO A 10 15.16 0.39 3.74
CA PRO A 10 16.04 -0.41 2.88
C PRO A 10 17.02 0.49 2.13
N HIS A 11 18.29 0.09 2.04
CA HIS A 11 19.38 0.90 1.48
C HIS A 11 19.06 1.47 0.08
N TRP A 12 18.22 0.80 -0.69
CA TRP A 12 17.79 1.27 -2.02
C TRP A 12 16.94 2.56 -1.98
N PHE A 13 16.26 2.87 -0.86
CA PHE A 13 15.53 4.14 -0.73
C PHE A 13 16.46 5.35 -0.76
N ALA A 14 17.71 5.20 -0.30
CA ALA A 14 18.69 6.27 -0.33
C ALA A 14 19.13 6.64 -1.76
N ALA A 15 18.79 5.83 -2.77
CA ALA A 15 19.05 6.15 -4.18
C ALA A 15 18.09 7.22 -4.74
N TYR A 16 17.02 7.55 -4.01
CA TYR A 16 15.99 8.49 -4.44
C TYR A 16 15.77 9.58 -3.38
N PRO A 17 15.33 10.80 -3.78
CA PRO A 17 15.01 11.83 -2.80
C PRO A 17 13.85 11.40 -1.90
N PRO A 18 13.81 11.83 -0.63
CA PRO A 18 12.64 11.63 0.20
C PRO A 18 11.43 12.38 -0.39
N PRO A 19 10.19 11.90 -0.16
CA PRO A 19 9.01 12.68 -0.51
C PRO A 19 8.96 13.98 0.30
N THR A 20 8.27 14.99 -0.23
CA THR A 20 8.08 16.30 0.41
C THR A 20 7.48 16.16 1.80
N ASN A 21 6.55 15.21 1.97
CA ASN A 21 5.99 14.83 3.26
C ASN A 21 6.31 13.37 3.59
N LEU A 22 7.04 13.14 4.68
CA LEU A 22 7.38 11.80 5.17
C LEU A 22 6.19 11.06 5.79
N GLN A 23 5.12 11.79 6.14
CA GLN A 23 3.85 11.27 6.66
C GLN A 23 2.73 11.58 5.66
N SER A 24 2.57 10.67 4.71
CA SER A 24 1.52 10.77 3.69
C SER A 24 0.12 10.77 4.30
N LYS A 25 -0.87 11.23 3.54
CA LYS A 25 -2.27 11.02 3.89
C LYS A 25 -2.49 9.51 4.09
N THR A 26 -3.32 9.16 5.06
CA THR A 26 -3.65 7.76 5.34
C THR A 26 -5.14 7.51 5.17
N VAL A 27 -5.47 6.25 4.86
CA VAL A 27 -6.83 5.73 4.90
C VAL A 27 -6.90 4.62 5.96
N THR A 28 -7.98 4.56 6.72
CA THR A 28 -8.17 3.50 7.71
C THR A 28 -8.58 2.19 7.04
N ARG A 29 -8.33 1.04 7.69
CA ARG A 29 -8.83 -0.25 7.20
C ARG A 29 -10.36 -0.26 7.12
N GLU A 30 -11.04 0.41 8.05
CA GLU A 30 -12.49 0.52 8.09
C GLU A 30 -13.02 1.28 6.87
N ASP A 31 -12.42 2.43 6.53
CA ASP A 31 -12.81 3.21 5.35
C ASP A 31 -12.58 2.42 4.05
N LEU A 32 -11.40 1.80 3.91
CA LEU A 32 -11.08 0.98 2.74
C LEU A 32 -12.02 -0.21 2.62
N ARG A 33 -12.33 -0.89 3.72
CA ARG A 33 -13.34 -1.96 3.75
C ARG A 33 -14.70 -1.47 3.26
N GLN A 34 -15.16 -0.31 3.71
CA GLN A 34 -16.41 0.27 3.25
C GLN A 34 -16.39 0.57 1.74
N TRP A 35 -15.26 0.99 1.19
CA TRP A 35 -15.11 1.21 -0.25
C TRP A 35 -15.16 -0.09 -1.04
N ILE A 36 -14.46 -1.14 -0.59
CA ILE A 36 -14.49 -2.47 -1.21
C ILE A 36 -15.93 -3.01 -1.25
N LEU A 37 -16.63 -2.99 -0.10
CA LEU A 37 -18.00 -3.50 0.00
C LEU A 37 -19.01 -2.71 -0.85
N LYS A 38 -18.82 -1.38 -0.97
CA LYS A 38 -19.67 -0.55 -1.86
C LYS A 38 -19.36 -0.74 -3.34
N GLY A 39 -18.12 -1.15 -3.66
CA GLY A 39 -17.62 -1.38 -5.00
C GLY A 39 -18.00 -2.74 -5.59
N GLU A 40 -18.47 -3.70 -4.80
CA GLU A 40 -18.89 -5.00 -5.32
C GLU A 40 -20.06 -4.83 -6.33
N GLY A 41 -19.78 -5.09 -7.61
CA GLY A 41 -20.74 -4.96 -8.73
C GLY A 41 -20.72 -3.63 -9.49
N LYS A 42 -19.86 -2.67 -9.13
CA LYS A 42 -19.63 -1.40 -9.85
C LYS A 42 -18.13 -1.19 -10.08
N GLY A 43 -17.74 -0.43 -11.10
CA GLY A 43 -16.34 -0.05 -11.27
C GLY A 43 -15.83 0.69 -10.03
N GLN A 44 -14.63 0.34 -9.54
CA GLN A 44 -13.99 0.98 -8.40
C GLN A 44 -13.23 2.22 -8.88
N ASP A 45 -13.39 3.36 -8.20
CA ASP A 45 -12.62 4.59 -8.47
C ASP A 45 -11.34 4.66 -7.64
N PHE A 46 -10.85 3.53 -7.13
CA PHE A 46 -9.62 3.42 -6.38
C PHE A 46 -8.85 2.16 -6.77
N ILE A 47 -7.56 2.14 -6.45
CA ILE A 47 -6.67 0.99 -6.63
C ILE A 47 -5.89 0.73 -5.35
N ILE A 48 -5.72 -0.54 -5.00
CA ILE A 48 -4.86 -0.98 -3.90
C ILE A 48 -3.58 -1.53 -4.53
N VAL A 49 -2.43 -1.01 -4.08
CA VAL A 49 -1.12 -1.44 -4.51
C VAL A 49 -0.33 -1.95 -3.31
N ASP A 50 -0.09 -3.26 -3.28
CA ASP A 50 0.78 -3.91 -2.31
C ASP A 50 2.23 -3.78 -2.79
N VAL A 51 3.07 -3.10 -2.00
CA VAL A 51 4.47 -2.83 -2.36
C VAL A 51 5.47 -3.76 -1.69
N ARG A 52 5.00 -4.85 -1.08
CA ARG A 52 5.86 -5.93 -0.56
C ARG A 52 6.56 -6.68 -1.69
N ARG A 53 7.69 -7.32 -1.36
CA ARG A 53 8.49 -8.15 -2.28
C ARG A 53 8.64 -9.54 -1.71
N ASP A 54 9.79 -9.83 -1.09
CA ASP A 54 10.07 -11.15 -0.49
C ASP A 54 9.20 -11.39 0.76
N ASP A 55 8.69 -10.30 1.35
CA ASP A 55 7.74 -10.28 2.45
C ASP A 55 6.26 -10.29 1.99
N HIS A 56 6.00 -10.53 0.70
CA HIS A 56 4.65 -10.73 0.17
C HIS A 56 4.14 -12.15 0.48
N GLN A 57 3.92 -12.42 1.77
CA GLN A 57 3.42 -13.69 2.29
C GLN A 57 2.14 -13.44 3.10
N GLY A 58 1.32 -14.48 3.29
CA GLY A 58 0.10 -14.38 4.09
C GLY A 58 -1.13 -13.85 3.34
N GLY A 59 -1.05 -13.73 2.01
CA GLY A 59 -2.10 -13.16 1.19
C GLY A 59 -2.06 -11.65 1.07
N THR A 60 -2.99 -11.09 0.30
CA THR A 60 -3.15 -9.64 0.06
C THR A 60 -4.62 -9.24 0.11
N ILE A 61 -4.91 -7.94 0.09
CA ILE A 61 -6.31 -7.46 0.07
C ILE A 61 -6.92 -7.78 -1.30
N LYS A 62 -8.16 -8.27 -1.31
CA LYS A 62 -8.92 -8.57 -2.53
C LYS A 62 -8.88 -7.41 -3.52
N GLY A 63 -8.51 -7.70 -4.76
CA GLY A 63 -8.37 -6.70 -5.83
C GLY A 63 -7.12 -5.81 -5.77
N ALA A 64 -6.18 -6.08 -4.86
CA ALA A 64 -4.88 -5.42 -4.87
C ALA A 64 -3.98 -5.95 -6.00
N ILE A 65 -3.16 -5.06 -6.57
CA ILE A 65 -2.05 -5.46 -7.42
C ILE A 65 -0.74 -5.42 -6.62
N ASN A 66 0.20 -6.31 -6.91
CA ASN A 66 1.51 -6.31 -6.25
C ASN A 66 2.58 -5.69 -7.15
N LEU A 67 3.17 -4.59 -6.68
CA LEU A 67 4.25 -3.86 -7.35
C LEU A 67 5.35 -3.54 -6.32
N PRO A 68 6.47 -4.28 -6.29
CA PRO A 68 7.54 -4.09 -5.29
C PRO A 68 8.02 -2.64 -5.19
N ALA A 69 8.18 -2.14 -3.96
CA ALA A 69 8.52 -0.74 -3.70
C ALA A 69 9.78 -0.25 -4.44
N GLN A 70 10.74 -1.16 -4.69
CA GLN A 70 12.01 -0.90 -5.39
C GLN A 70 11.83 -0.33 -6.80
N THR A 71 10.73 -0.69 -7.49
CA THR A 71 10.49 -0.29 -8.87
C THR A 71 9.59 0.94 -8.97
N ILE A 72 8.97 1.36 -7.86
CA ILE A 72 7.90 2.35 -7.91
C ILE A 72 8.41 3.72 -8.32
N TYR A 73 9.48 4.23 -7.70
CA TYR A 73 9.93 5.61 -7.94
C TYR A 73 10.12 5.93 -9.42
N SER A 74 10.86 5.07 -10.14
CA SER A 74 11.08 5.23 -11.59
C SER A 74 9.83 4.97 -12.43
N ALA A 75 8.86 4.21 -11.92
CA ALA A 75 7.62 3.88 -12.62
C ALA A 75 6.50 4.91 -12.39
N ILE A 76 6.66 5.87 -11.47
CA ILE A 76 5.61 6.84 -11.09
C ILE A 76 4.93 7.50 -12.31
N PRO A 77 5.64 8.06 -13.32
CA PRO A 77 4.97 8.68 -14.46
C PRO A 77 4.08 7.72 -15.24
N THR A 78 4.52 6.46 -15.38
CA THR A 78 3.76 5.41 -16.07
C THR A 78 2.54 4.98 -15.25
N LEU A 79 2.73 4.76 -13.95
CA LEU A 79 1.63 4.40 -13.04
C LEU A 79 0.57 5.50 -12.98
N TYR A 80 0.99 6.76 -12.92
CA TYR A 80 0.09 7.91 -12.97
C TYR A 80 -0.74 7.93 -14.26
N ALA A 81 -0.10 7.77 -15.42
CA ALA A 81 -0.80 7.75 -16.70
C ALA A 81 -1.81 6.59 -16.78
N LEU A 82 -1.43 5.39 -16.32
CA LEU A 82 -2.31 4.22 -16.28
C LEU A 82 -3.50 4.42 -15.33
N PHE A 83 -3.24 4.88 -14.11
CA PHE A 83 -4.29 5.12 -13.11
C PHE A 83 -5.27 6.20 -13.60
N LYS A 84 -4.76 7.27 -14.21
CA LYS A 84 -5.57 8.35 -14.78
C LYS A 84 -6.43 7.86 -15.93
N ALA A 85 -5.86 7.06 -16.85
CA ALA A 85 -6.61 6.46 -17.96
C ALA A 85 -7.71 5.49 -17.47
N ALA A 86 -7.46 4.80 -16.36
CA ALA A 86 -8.43 3.91 -15.72
C ALA A 86 -9.48 4.65 -14.88
N GLY A 87 -9.40 5.98 -14.76
CA GLY A 87 -10.34 6.78 -13.95
C GLY A 87 -10.16 6.59 -12.44
N VAL A 88 -8.99 6.15 -12.00
CA VAL A 88 -8.64 6.03 -10.58
C VAL A 88 -8.59 7.43 -9.96
N LYS A 89 -9.31 7.59 -8.85
CA LYS A 89 -9.31 8.80 -8.01
C LYS A 89 -8.51 8.62 -6.73
N LYS A 90 -8.29 7.38 -6.27
CA LYS A 90 -7.51 7.11 -5.06
C LYS A 90 -6.53 5.96 -5.29
N ALA A 91 -5.25 6.22 -5.10
CA ALA A 91 -4.22 5.20 -5.05
C ALA A 91 -3.89 4.88 -3.58
N ILE A 92 -4.13 3.64 -3.15
CA ILE A 92 -3.89 3.18 -1.79
C ILE A 92 -2.67 2.26 -1.80
N TRP A 93 -1.60 2.69 -1.14
CA TRP A 93 -0.35 1.97 -1.04
C TRP A 93 -0.26 1.24 0.30
N THR A 94 0.08 -0.05 0.26
CA THR A 94 0.25 -0.84 1.49
C THR A 94 1.54 -1.63 1.46
N CYS A 95 2.16 -1.77 2.63
CA CYS A 95 3.13 -2.83 2.89
C CYS A 95 2.75 -3.52 4.20
N THR A 96 3.65 -4.30 4.80
CA THR A 96 3.32 -5.02 6.05
C THR A 96 2.78 -4.09 7.14
N THR A 97 3.39 -2.93 7.38
CA THR A 97 2.92 -1.99 8.43
C THR A 97 2.64 -0.58 7.94
N SER A 98 2.98 -0.27 6.69
CA SER A 98 2.94 1.07 6.08
C SER A 98 3.68 2.20 6.80
N ARG A 99 4.34 1.95 7.95
CA ARG A 99 5.05 2.98 8.74
C ARG A 99 6.18 3.67 7.97
N LYS A 100 6.78 2.98 7.00
CA LYS A 100 7.89 3.49 6.18
C LYS A 100 7.63 3.35 4.69
N ARG A 101 7.87 2.16 4.13
CA ARG A 101 7.78 1.90 2.68
C ARG A 101 6.45 2.37 2.08
N GLY A 102 5.33 2.06 2.75
CA GLY A 102 3.99 2.53 2.35
C GLY A 102 3.88 4.05 2.35
N ASN A 103 4.25 4.71 3.45
CA ASN A 103 4.27 6.17 3.56
C ASN A 103 5.14 6.86 2.50
N TRP A 104 6.35 6.35 2.27
CA TRP A 104 7.29 6.92 1.30
C TRP A 104 6.77 6.81 -0.13
N VAL A 105 6.30 5.63 -0.52
CA VAL A 105 5.74 5.39 -1.85
C VAL A 105 4.49 6.24 -2.07
N ALA A 106 3.60 6.31 -1.08
CA ALA A 106 2.42 7.17 -1.14
C ALA A 106 2.82 8.65 -1.31
N GLY A 107 3.89 9.08 -0.65
CA GLY A 107 4.40 10.45 -0.68
C GLY A 107 4.99 10.79 -2.05
N TRP A 108 5.82 9.92 -2.61
CA TRP A 108 6.37 10.13 -3.96
C TRP A 108 5.29 10.26 -5.02
N PHE A 109 4.24 9.44 -4.93
CA PHE A 109 3.13 9.53 -5.85
C PHE A 109 2.28 10.79 -5.62
N ALA A 110 2.11 11.22 -4.37
CA ALA A 110 1.42 12.48 -4.03
C ALA A 110 2.16 13.72 -4.54
N ASP A 111 3.49 13.73 -4.43
CA ASP A 111 4.35 14.79 -4.95
C ASP A 111 4.19 14.90 -6.48
N PHE A 112 4.21 13.75 -7.18
CA PHE A 112 4.02 13.72 -8.63
C PHE A 112 2.62 14.17 -9.06
N ILE A 113 1.55 13.74 -8.36
CA ILE A 113 0.18 14.24 -8.60
C ILE A 113 0.14 15.77 -8.49
N THR A 114 0.80 16.32 -7.47
CA THR A 114 0.86 17.76 -7.21
C THR A 114 1.64 18.49 -8.31
N GLU A 115 2.78 17.93 -8.75
CA GLU A 115 3.57 18.45 -9.87
C GLU A 115 2.76 18.52 -11.17
N MET A 116 1.92 17.51 -11.41
CA MET A 116 1.02 17.47 -12.58
C MET A 116 -0.21 18.39 -12.45
N GLY A 117 -0.40 19.06 -11.30
CA GLY A 117 -1.55 19.91 -11.05
C GLY A 117 -2.88 19.17 -11.03
N ASP A 118 -2.87 17.87 -10.70
CA ASP A 118 -4.07 17.03 -10.74
C ASP A 118 -4.85 17.08 -9.42
N SER A 119 -6.07 17.60 -9.47
CA SER A 119 -6.98 17.69 -8.32
C SER A 119 -7.98 16.52 -8.23
N ASN A 120 -7.96 15.57 -9.17
CA ASN A 120 -8.92 14.46 -9.22
C ASN A 120 -8.40 13.16 -8.63
N MET A 121 -7.08 13.05 -8.44
CA MET A 121 -6.43 11.85 -7.90
C MET A 121 -5.74 12.18 -6.58
N GLU A 122 -5.88 11.27 -5.60
CA GLU A 122 -5.20 11.36 -4.32
C GLU A 122 -4.41 10.08 -4.04
N SER A 123 -3.35 10.22 -3.25
CA SER A 123 -2.46 9.12 -2.84
C SER A 123 -2.53 8.93 -1.33
N TYR A 124 -2.69 7.68 -0.88
CA TYR A 124 -2.82 7.31 0.53
C TYR A 124 -1.95 6.12 0.89
N ALA A 125 -1.37 6.14 2.09
CA ALA A 125 -0.90 4.91 2.72
C ALA A 125 -2.04 4.23 3.50
N LEU A 126 -2.14 2.90 3.46
CA LEU A 126 -3.06 2.17 4.34
C LEU A 126 -2.56 2.23 5.78
N PHE A 127 -3.35 2.82 6.68
CA PHE A 127 -3.03 2.90 8.11
C PHE A 127 -2.86 1.50 8.71
N GLU A 128 -1.81 1.32 9.53
CA GLU A 128 -1.35 0.02 10.08
C GLU A 128 -0.93 -1.03 9.04
N GLY A 129 -0.98 -0.71 7.75
CA GLY A 129 -0.62 -1.60 6.66
C GLY A 129 -1.44 -2.89 6.63
N LEU A 130 -0.91 -3.89 5.93
CA LEU A 130 -1.59 -5.16 5.79
C LEU A 130 -1.62 -5.95 7.11
N LEU A 131 -0.67 -5.75 8.01
CA LEU A 131 -0.69 -6.35 9.35
C LEU A 131 -1.95 -5.92 10.09
N GLY A 132 -2.25 -4.61 10.12
CA GLY A 132 -3.46 -4.09 10.75
C GLY A 132 -4.73 -4.65 10.13
N TRP A 133 -4.73 -4.97 8.83
CA TRP A 133 -5.84 -5.62 8.16
C TRP A 133 -5.97 -7.10 8.55
N ALA A 134 -4.87 -7.84 8.45
CA ALA A 134 -4.81 -9.30 8.57
C ALA A 134 -5.10 -9.83 9.98
N ILE A 135 -4.97 -8.99 11.02
CA ILE A 135 -5.25 -9.34 12.41
C ILE A 135 -6.55 -8.71 12.96
N ALA A 136 -7.28 -7.95 12.14
CA ALA A 136 -8.50 -7.25 12.57
C ALA A 136 -9.76 -8.14 12.61
N GLY A 137 -9.60 -9.45 12.38
CA GLY A 137 -10.68 -10.43 12.45
C GLY A 137 -11.35 -10.71 11.10
N LYS A 138 -12.35 -11.60 11.14
CA LYS A 138 -12.95 -12.23 9.96
C LYS A 138 -13.52 -11.24 8.95
N ASP A 139 -14.09 -10.13 9.43
CA ASP A 139 -14.64 -9.05 8.62
C ASP A 139 -13.62 -8.41 7.65
N PHE A 140 -12.32 -8.58 7.92
CA PHE A 140 -11.21 -8.12 7.09
C PHE A 140 -10.54 -9.28 6.36
N THR A 141 -10.30 -10.42 7.03
CA THR A 141 -9.62 -11.56 6.40
C THR A 141 -10.46 -12.23 5.31
N ASP A 142 -11.80 -12.15 5.37
CA ASP A 142 -12.69 -12.56 4.28
C ASP A 142 -12.51 -11.72 3.01
N LEU A 143 -11.93 -10.53 3.13
CA LEU A 143 -11.61 -9.62 2.04
C LEU A 143 -10.12 -9.71 1.65
N MET A 144 -9.46 -10.82 1.98
CA MET A 144 -8.12 -11.13 1.52
C MET A 144 -8.13 -12.28 0.52
N GLU A 145 -7.22 -12.22 -0.45
CA GLU A 145 -6.90 -13.31 -1.36
C GLU A 145 -5.71 -14.09 -0.79
N ASP A 146 -5.81 -15.42 -0.83
CA ASP A 146 -4.79 -16.37 -0.33
C ASP A 146 -4.36 -16.10 1.12
N TYR A 147 -5.33 -15.74 1.98
CA TYR A 147 -5.06 -15.52 3.40
C TYR A 147 -4.51 -16.78 4.07
N ASP A 148 -3.33 -16.64 4.68
CA ASP A 148 -2.69 -17.68 5.48
C ASP A 148 -2.53 -17.18 6.92
N GLU A 149 -3.41 -17.64 7.79
CA GLU A 149 -3.43 -17.30 9.22
C GLU A 149 -2.12 -17.68 9.92
N GLU A 150 -1.47 -18.78 9.51
CA GLU A 150 -0.25 -19.23 10.16
C GLU A 150 0.91 -18.28 9.91
N VAL A 151 1.00 -17.69 8.71
CA VAL A 151 2.01 -16.67 8.38
C VAL A 151 1.86 -15.45 9.28
N TRP A 152 0.62 -14.96 9.44
CA TRP A 152 0.36 -13.79 10.29
C TRP A 152 0.58 -14.08 11.77
N ARG A 153 0.20 -15.28 12.23
CA ARG A 153 0.50 -15.73 13.59
C ARG A 153 2.00 -15.82 13.82
N ARG A 154 2.76 -16.57 13.00
CA ARG A 154 4.20 -16.81 13.23
C ARG A 154 5.03 -15.53 13.22
N ASN A 155 4.74 -14.62 12.30
CA ASN A 155 5.55 -13.41 12.10
C ASN A 155 5.19 -12.25 13.04
N HIS A 156 4.05 -12.33 13.73
CA HIS A 156 3.54 -11.24 14.58
C HIS A 156 2.99 -11.71 15.93
N SER A 157 3.31 -12.94 16.34
CA SER A 157 3.16 -13.38 17.74
C SER A 157 4.16 -12.61 18.60
N SER A 158 3.72 -11.51 19.22
CA SER A 158 4.35 -11.01 20.43
C SER A 158 4.15 -12.05 21.53
N HIS A 159 5.26 -12.48 22.17
CA HIS A 159 5.20 -13.04 23.52
C HIS A 159 4.58 -12.04 24.49
#